data_AF-A0A060BS65-F1
#
_entry.id   AF-A0A060BS65-F1
#
_cell.length_a   1.000
_cell.length_b   1.000
_cell.length_c   1.000
_cell.angle_alpha   90.00
_cell.angle_beta   90.00
_cell.angle_gamma   90.00
#
_symmetry.space_group_name_H-M   'P 1'
#
loop_
_entity.id
_entity.type
_entity.pdbx_description
1 polymer ?
#
loop_
_entity_poly.entity_id
_entity_poly.type
_entity_poly.pdbx_seq_one_letter_code
_entity_poly.pdbx_strand_id
1 'polypeptide(L)'
;ACISLLNHADRVKCACLAQLVNAIAPILTLPNGPAWRQTIFWPFADFSRHGRGTVLRATVASPTYSTVYHDPRGATDIEYPLPEVPFLKASAVRGEDGVLTLFLLNRSLDEEIAVTVSAAGLGTLSPGEATTLRHDDLEAINTADAGPVAPTPL
;
A
#
# COMPACT_ATOMS: atom_id res chain seq x y z
N ALA A 1 5.39 0.14 -1.92
CA ALA A 1 6.48 0.83 -1.19
C ALA A 1 6.06 1.32 0.20
N CYS A 2 4.95 2.06 0.34
CA CYS A 2 4.56 2.74 1.59
C CYS A 2 4.48 1.86 2.85
N ILE A 3 3.90 0.65 2.78
CA ILE A 3 3.90 -0.30 3.92
C ILE A 3 5.32 -0.60 4.41
N SER A 4 6.29 -0.73 3.50
CA SER A 4 7.70 -0.90 3.88
C SER A 4 8.27 0.34 4.56
N LEU A 5 7.95 1.53 4.05
CA LEU A 5 8.43 2.78 4.64
C LEU A 5 7.92 2.93 6.08
N LEU A 6 6.64 2.63 6.32
CA LEU A 6 6.09 2.60 7.68
C LEU A 6 6.82 1.57 8.56
N ASN A 7 6.96 0.33 8.09
CA ASN A 7 7.62 -0.73 8.87
C ASN A 7 9.12 -0.46 9.14
N HIS A 8 9.73 0.53 8.48
CA HIS A 8 11.11 0.98 8.70
C HIS A 8 11.18 2.45 9.15
N ALA A 9 10.09 3.02 9.68
CA ALA A 9 10.03 4.41 10.14
C ALA A 9 10.98 4.71 11.31
N ASP A 10 11.52 3.69 11.98
CA ASP A 10 12.59 3.81 12.97
C ASP A 10 13.89 4.37 12.34
N ARG A 11 14.16 4.07 11.06
CA ARG A 11 15.36 4.52 10.33
C ARG A 11 15.05 5.48 9.18
N VAL A 12 13.96 5.27 8.45
CA VAL A 12 13.57 6.09 7.31
C VAL A 12 12.73 7.26 7.81
N LYS A 13 13.35 8.44 7.90
CA LYS A 13 12.70 9.66 8.43
C LYS A 13 12.14 10.60 7.37
N CYS A 14 12.50 10.37 6.12
CA CYS A 14 12.03 11.15 4.98
C CYS A 14 11.92 10.24 3.76
N ALA A 15 10.86 10.43 2.98
CA ALA A 15 10.66 9.76 1.70
C ALA A 15 9.94 10.73 0.75
N CYS A 16 10.38 10.76 -0.51
CA CYS A 16 9.80 11.59 -1.55
C CYS A 16 9.25 10.69 -2.65
N LEU A 17 7.96 10.81 -2.97
CA LEU A 17 7.40 10.17 -4.16
C LEU A 17 7.92 10.91 -5.40
N ALA A 18 8.69 10.21 -6.22
CA ALA A 18 9.23 10.73 -7.48
C ALA A 18 8.29 10.32 -8.64
N GLN A 19 7.53 11.23 -9.25
CA GLN A 19 7.32 12.64 -8.91
C GLN A 19 5.85 12.93 -8.55
N LEU A 20 5.50 14.20 -8.32
CA LEU A 20 4.16 14.59 -7.85
C LEU A 20 3.15 14.85 -8.98
N VAL A 21 3.58 15.45 -10.10
CA VAL A 21 2.69 15.82 -11.22
C VAL A 21 3.30 15.45 -12.58
N ASN A 22 2.48 14.87 -13.46
CA ASN A 22 2.78 14.44 -14.82
C ASN A 22 3.87 13.34 -14.97
N ALA A 23 5.12 13.64 -14.68
CA ALA A 23 6.22 12.68 -14.86
C ALA A 23 6.15 11.58 -13.79
N ILE A 24 5.82 10.34 -14.20
CA ILE A 24 5.72 9.16 -13.30
C ILE A 24 4.99 9.49 -11.98
N ALA A 25 3.82 10.12 -12.10
CA ALA A 25 3.19 10.86 -11.01
C ALA A 25 1.80 10.33 -10.62
N PRO A 26 1.36 10.54 -9.36
CA PRO A 26 0.00 10.24 -8.93
C PRO A 26 -1.04 11.24 -9.47
N ILE A 27 -0.63 12.42 -9.91
CA ILE A 27 -1.51 13.47 -10.43
C ILE A 27 -1.10 13.76 -11.87
N LEU A 28 -2.05 13.65 -12.80
CA LEU A 28 -1.84 14.08 -14.18
C LEU A 28 -2.70 15.30 -14.51
N THR A 29 -2.24 16.08 -15.47
CA THR A 29 -2.88 17.29 -15.98
C THR A 29 -2.73 17.37 -17.50
N LEU A 30 -3.67 18.03 -18.16
CA LEU A 30 -3.54 18.43 -19.57
C LEU A 30 -3.36 19.96 -19.66
N PRO A 31 -2.55 20.48 -20.60
CA PRO A 31 -2.52 21.91 -20.89
C PRO A 31 -3.92 22.44 -21.19
N ASN A 32 -4.36 23.46 -20.45
CA ASN A 32 -5.72 24.02 -20.55
C ASN A 32 -6.85 22.99 -20.39
N GLY A 33 -6.60 21.90 -19.65
CA GLY A 33 -7.51 20.79 -19.50
C GLY A 33 -7.67 20.33 -18.05
N PRO A 34 -8.28 19.15 -17.84
CA PRO A 34 -8.53 18.62 -16.50
C PRO A 34 -7.25 18.17 -15.81
N ALA A 35 -7.36 18.03 -14.49
CA ALA A 35 -6.44 17.28 -13.64
C ALA A 35 -7.15 16.02 -13.13
N TRP A 36 -6.46 14.89 -13.08
CA TRP A 36 -7.02 13.65 -12.58
C TRP A 36 -6.03 12.85 -11.74
N ARG A 37 -6.59 11.91 -10.97
CA ARG A 37 -5.87 11.04 -10.05
C ARG A 37 -5.52 9.73 -10.76
N GLN A 38 -4.24 9.41 -10.82
CA GLN A 38 -3.77 8.09 -11.24
C GLN A 38 -4.06 7.03 -10.18
N THR A 39 -4.01 5.76 -10.56
CA THR A 39 -4.26 4.63 -9.65
C THR A 39 -3.36 4.68 -8.40
N ILE A 40 -2.10 5.08 -8.56
CA ILE A 40 -1.12 5.22 -7.48
C ILE A 40 -1.38 6.40 -6.53
N PHE A 41 -2.28 7.33 -6.87
CA PHE A 41 -2.68 8.44 -5.99
C PHE A 41 -3.32 7.93 -4.71
N TRP A 42 -4.26 7.00 -4.86
CA TRP A 42 -5.14 6.55 -3.78
C TRP A 42 -4.39 5.92 -2.61
N PRO A 43 -3.52 4.91 -2.80
CA PRO A 43 -2.78 4.37 -1.67
C PRO A 43 -1.91 5.46 -1.03
N PHE A 44 -1.23 6.30 -1.82
CA PHE A 44 -0.39 7.36 -1.26
C PHE A 44 -1.19 8.37 -0.42
N ALA A 45 -2.40 8.74 -0.86
CA ALA A 45 -3.31 9.60 -0.10
C ALA A 45 -3.71 8.95 1.24
N ASP A 46 -4.07 7.66 1.23
CA ASP A 46 -4.44 6.92 2.45
C ASP A 46 -3.26 6.83 3.43
N PHE A 47 -2.06 6.49 2.94
CA PHE A 47 -0.84 6.47 3.75
C PHE A 47 -0.50 7.84 4.33
N SER A 48 -0.65 8.93 3.55
CA SER A 48 -0.37 10.28 4.02
C SER A 48 -1.37 10.75 5.09
N ARG A 49 -2.66 10.38 4.94
CA ARG A 49 -3.74 10.78 5.84
C ARG A 49 -3.77 9.94 7.12
N HIS A 50 -3.68 8.62 7.00
CA HIS A 50 -3.90 7.68 8.11
C HIS A 50 -2.60 7.06 8.67
N GLY A 51 -1.46 7.26 8.01
CA GLY A 51 -0.15 6.77 8.47
C GLY A 51 0.54 7.68 9.49
N ARG A 52 -0.22 8.46 10.27
CA ARG A 52 0.32 9.42 11.25
C ARG A 52 0.27 8.85 12.66
N GLY A 53 1.35 9.03 13.42
CA GLY A 53 1.48 8.57 14.79
C GLY A 53 2.59 7.54 14.96
N THR A 54 2.37 6.55 15.83
CA THR A 54 3.36 5.52 16.14
C THR A 54 3.12 4.27 15.29
N VAL A 55 4.10 3.88 14.47
CA VAL A 55 4.07 2.58 13.79
C VAL A 55 4.29 1.48 14.83
N LEU A 56 3.36 0.53 14.89
CA LEU A 56 3.44 -0.63 15.78
C LEU A 56 4.19 -1.78 15.10
N ARG A 57 4.94 -2.54 15.89
CA ARG A 57 5.56 -3.79 15.42
C ARG A 57 4.51 -4.90 15.37
N ALA A 58 3.83 -5.02 14.23
CA ALA A 58 2.88 -6.09 13.99
C ALA A 58 3.59 -7.43 13.71
N THR A 59 3.11 -8.51 14.32
CA THR A 59 3.48 -9.88 13.96
C THR A 59 2.49 -10.38 12.92
N VAL A 60 2.97 -10.71 11.73
CA VAL A 60 2.14 -11.15 10.60
C VAL A 60 2.45 -12.60 10.29
N ALA A 61 1.43 -13.46 10.39
CA ALA A 61 1.47 -14.83 9.90
C ALA A 61 0.64 -14.90 8.62
N SER A 62 1.24 -15.42 7.54
CA SER A 62 0.63 -15.50 6.23
C SER A 62 1.17 -16.72 5.50
N PRO A 63 0.37 -17.41 4.67
CA PRO A 63 0.92 -18.29 3.64
C PRO A 63 1.95 -17.54 2.78
N THR A 64 2.88 -18.29 2.21
CA THR A 64 3.99 -17.75 1.43
C THR A 64 4.01 -18.32 0.01
N TYR A 65 4.66 -17.60 -0.90
CA TYR A 65 4.96 -18.05 -2.25
C TYR A 65 6.45 -17.84 -2.58
N SER A 66 6.93 -18.64 -3.52
CA SER A 66 8.28 -18.50 -4.09
C SER A 66 8.26 -17.51 -5.26
N THR A 67 9.27 -16.66 -5.34
CA THR A 67 9.49 -15.76 -6.47
C THR A 67 10.98 -15.49 -6.66
N VAL A 68 11.35 -14.70 -7.66
CA VAL A 68 12.73 -14.30 -7.92
C VAL A 68 12.77 -12.77 -7.97
N TYR A 69 13.73 -12.19 -7.25
CA TYR A 69 14.04 -10.77 -7.37
C TYR A 69 15.15 -10.60 -8.41
N HIS A 70 14.90 -9.79 -9.43
CA HIS A 70 15.88 -9.38 -10.43
C HIS A 70 16.47 -8.03 -10.01
N ASP A 71 17.80 -7.92 -9.87
CA ASP A 71 18.44 -6.65 -9.50
C ASP A 71 18.53 -5.70 -10.71
N PRO A 72 17.77 -4.58 -10.72
CA PRO A 72 17.75 -3.68 -11.87
C PRO A 72 18.98 -2.77 -11.97
N ARG A 73 19.97 -2.90 -11.06
CA ARG A 73 21.12 -1.99 -10.95
C ARG A 73 22.37 -2.45 -11.71
N GLY A 74 22.36 -3.65 -12.30
CA GLY A 74 23.51 -4.25 -13.00
C GLY A 74 23.32 -4.35 -14.51
N ALA A 75 24.44 -4.54 -15.25
CA ALA A 75 24.42 -4.90 -16.67
C ALA A 75 24.18 -6.40 -16.92
N THR A 76 24.04 -7.16 -15.85
CA THR A 76 23.80 -8.61 -15.84
C THR A 76 22.53 -8.89 -15.07
N ASP A 77 21.70 -9.81 -15.57
CA ASP A 77 20.51 -10.29 -14.86
C ASP A 77 20.93 -11.10 -13.63
N ILE A 78 21.12 -10.42 -12.50
CA ILE A 78 21.39 -11.06 -11.22
C ILE A 78 20.05 -11.40 -10.58
N GLU A 79 19.84 -12.70 -10.38
CA GLU A 79 18.63 -13.25 -9.81
C GLU A 79 18.85 -13.68 -8.36
N TYR A 80 17.91 -13.32 -7.50
CA TYR A 80 17.88 -13.70 -6.10
C TYR A 80 16.58 -14.47 -5.82
N PRO A 81 16.64 -15.81 -5.65
CA PRO A 81 15.47 -16.59 -5.26
C PRO A 81 14.94 -16.15 -3.90
N LEU A 82 13.63 -15.98 -3.82
CA LEU A 82 12.88 -15.63 -2.62
C LEU A 82 11.83 -16.73 -2.35
N PRO A 83 12.16 -17.80 -1.61
CA PRO A 83 11.30 -18.97 -1.48
C PRO A 83 10.08 -18.77 -0.56
N GLU A 84 10.11 -17.78 0.32
CA GLU A 84 9.10 -17.61 1.38
C GLU A 84 8.61 -16.15 1.48
N VAL A 85 8.11 -15.60 0.38
CA VAL A 85 7.51 -14.25 0.40
C VAL A 85 6.08 -14.33 0.92
N PRO A 86 5.70 -13.58 1.98
CA PRO A 86 4.33 -13.62 2.48
C PRO A 86 3.37 -12.94 1.50
N PHE A 87 2.21 -13.59 1.27
CA PHE A 87 1.13 -13.01 0.48
C PHE A 87 0.57 -11.74 1.13
N LEU A 88 0.31 -11.77 2.44
CA LEU A 88 -0.15 -10.60 3.19
C LEU A 88 1.03 -9.72 3.59
N LYS A 89 1.04 -8.47 3.12
CA LYS A 89 1.91 -7.40 3.66
C LYS A 89 1.06 -6.46 4.50
N ALA A 90 1.49 -6.20 5.74
CA ALA A 90 0.75 -5.31 6.64
C ALA A 90 1.65 -4.28 7.34
N SER A 91 1.05 -3.15 7.70
CA SER A 91 1.58 -2.19 8.68
C SER A 91 0.46 -1.70 9.58
N ALA A 92 0.75 -1.49 10.86
CA ALA A 92 -0.20 -0.98 11.84
C ALA A 92 0.30 0.36 12.38
N VAL A 93 -0.56 1.38 12.39
CA VAL A 93 -0.23 2.71 12.92
C VAL A 93 -1.25 3.09 13.99
N ARG A 94 -0.76 3.53 15.14
CA ARG A 94 -1.59 4.07 16.22
C ARG A 94 -1.49 5.60 16.18
N GLY A 95 -2.61 6.24 15.86
CA GLY A 95 -2.76 7.69 15.93
C GLY A 95 -2.73 8.20 17.37
N GLU A 96 -2.39 9.47 17.55
CA GLU A 96 -2.42 10.16 18.85
C GLU A 96 -3.84 10.27 19.42
N ASP A 97 -4.85 10.25 18.54
CA ASP A 97 -6.28 10.18 18.84
C ASP A 97 -6.75 8.79 19.30
N GLY A 98 -5.86 7.80 19.32
CA GLY A 98 -6.16 6.43 19.71
C GLY A 98 -6.70 5.55 18.57
N VAL A 99 -6.80 6.06 17.34
CA VAL A 99 -7.24 5.25 16.20
C VAL A 99 -6.14 4.27 15.80
N LEU A 100 -6.49 3.00 15.59
CA LEU A 100 -5.61 2.00 15.02
C LEU A 100 -5.93 1.85 13.53
N THR A 101 -5.00 2.25 12.66
CA THR A 101 -5.09 2.06 11.22
C THR A 101 -4.27 0.84 10.81
N LEU A 102 -4.88 -0.05 10.04
CA LEU A 102 -4.21 -1.17 9.40
C LEU A 102 -4.13 -0.92 7.90
N PHE A 103 -2.93 -0.98 7.33
CA PHE A 103 -2.74 -1.03 5.89
C PHE A 103 -2.42 -2.47 5.50
N LEU A 104 -3.26 -3.08 4.68
CA LEU A 104 -3.17 -4.49 4.30
C LEU A 104 -3.06 -4.60 2.77
N LEU A 105 -2.14 -5.41 2.29
CA LEU A 105 -1.98 -5.74 0.87
C LEU A 105 -1.99 -7.26 0.72
N ASN A 106 -2.96 -7.78 -0.02
CA ASN A 106 -2.93 -9.13 -0.56
C ASN A 106 -2.13 -9.12 -1.86
N ARG A 107 -1.10 -9.97 -1.95
CA ARG A 107 -0.29 -10.15 -3.16
C ARG A 107 -0.69 -11.37 -3.99
N SER A 108 -1.64 -12.15 -3.52
CA SER A 108 -2.21 -13.22 -4.32
C SER A 108 -2.98 -12.61 -5.49
N LEU A 109 -2.80 -13.18 -6.68
CA LEU A 109 -3.50 -12.75 -7.89
C LEU A 109 -4.87 -13.43 -8.01
N ASP A 110 -5.03 -14.58 -7.34
CA ASP A 110 -6.16 -15.48 -7.59
C ASP A 110 -6.98 -15.79 -6.33
N GLU A 111 -6.43 -15.56 -5.14
CA GLU A 111 -7.05 -15.96 -3.87
C GLU A 111 -7.28 -14.77 -2.94
N GLU A 112 -8.48 -14.74 -2.33
CA GLU A 112 -8.77 -13.87 -1.20
C GLU A 112 -8.10 -14.36 0.08
N ILE A 113 -7.78 -13.44 1.00
CA ILE A 113 -7.20 -13.76 2.30
C ILE A 113 -8.12 -13.28 3.40
N ALA A 114 -8.64 -14.20 4.21
CA ALA A 114 -9.31 -13.87 5.46
C ALA A 114 -8.27 -13.42 6.50
N VAL A 115 -8.43 -12.21 7.04
CA VAL A 115 -7.50 -11.63 8.01
C VAL A 115 -8.14 -11.58 9.39
N THR A 116 -7.50 -12.26 10.36
CA THR A 116 -7.87 -12.17 11.78
C THR A 116 -6.89 -11.26 12.50
N VAL A 117 -7.41 -10.26 13.20
CA VAL A 117 -6.61 -9.28 13.94
C VAL A 117 -6.76 -9.50 15.44
N SER A 118 -5.63 -9.71 16.12
CA SER A 118 -5.54 -9.69 17.59
C SER A 118 -4.84 -8.42 18.04
N ALA A 119 -5.54 -7.59 18.82
CA ALA A 119 -5.08 -6.29 19.30
C ALA A 119 -4.94 -6.28 20.84
N ALA A 120 -4.36 -7.34 21.39
CA ALA A 120 -4.18 -7.47 22.84
C ALA A 120 -3.40 -6.27 23.41
N GLY A 121 -3.89 -5.71 24.51
CA GLY A 121 -3.28 -4.55 25.17
C GLY A 121 -3.65 -3.18 24.58
N LEU A 122 -4.43 -3.10 23.49
CA LEU A 122 -4.89 -1.83 22.90
C LEU A 122 -6.28 -1.39 23.39
N GLY A 123 -6.83 -2.06 24.41
CA GLY A 123 -8.16 -1.81 24.94
C GLY A 123 -9.27 -2.36 24.04
N THR A 124 -10.50 -1.92 24.29
CA THR A 124 -11.64 -2.25 23.43
C THR A 124 -11.56 -1.45 22.14
N LEU A 125 -11.57 -2.14 21.01
CA LEU A 125 -11.63 -1.53 19.69
C LEU A 125 -13.02 -1.80 19.08
N SER A 126 -13.53 -0.81 18.36
CA SER A 126 -14.68 -0.97 17.47
C SER A 126 -14.21 -0.75 16.03
N PRO A 127 -14.83 -1.43 15.03
CA PRO A 127 -14.56 -1.15 13.64
C PRO A 127 -14.80 0.34 13.33
N GLY A 128 -13.85 0.95 12.63
CA GLY A 128 -14.00 2.26 12.02
C GLY A 128 -14.42 2.11 10.57
N GLU A 129 -13.83 2.93 9.71
CA GLU A 129 -13.99 2.83 8.26
C GLU A 129 -13.05 1.77 7.68
N ALA A 130 -13.51 1.09 6.63
CA ALA A 130 -12.70 0.17 5.84
C ALA A 130 -12.95 0.43 4.36
N THR A 131 -11.86 0.59 3.61
CA THR A 131 -11.88 0.78 2.17
C THR A 131 -10.96 -0.23 1.49
N THR A 132 -11.30 -0.60 0.27
CA THR A 132 -10.51 -1.47 -0.60
C THR A 132 -10.22 -0.78 -1.92
N LEU A 133 -9.02 -1.00 -2.46
CA LEU A 133 -8.64 -0.59 -3.81
C LEU A 133 -8.35 -1.87 -4.59
N ARG A 134 -9.30 -2.27 -5.42
CA ARG A 134 -9.28 -3.52 -6.19
C ARG A 134 -9.85 -3.28 -7.57
N HIS A 135 -9.31 -3.97 -8.56
CA HIS A 135 -9.91 -4.11 -9.88
C HIS A 135 -9.63 -5.54 -10.39
N ASP A 136 -10.57 -6.13 -11.15
CA ASP A 136 -10.39 -7.49 -11.71
C ASP A 136 -9.34 -7.53 -12.82
N ASP A 137 -9.19 -6.42 -13.54
CA ASP A 137 -8.14 -6.22 -14.54
C ASP A 137 -6.96 -5.47 -13.92
N LEU A 138 -5.80 -6.12 -13.87
CA LEU A 138 -4.54 -5.57 -13.35
C LEU A 138 -3.94 -4.48 -14.26
N GLU A 139 -4.34 -4.43 -15.52
CA GLU A 139 -3.91 -3.40 -16.49
C GLU A 139 -4.84 -2.17 -16.49
N ALA A 140 -5.90 -2.17 -15.68
CA ALA A 140 -6.84 -1.05 -15.62
C ALA A 140 -6.16 0.25 -15.15
N ILE A 141 -6.44 1.33 -15.87
CA ILE A 141 -5.88 2.66 -15.63
C ILE A 141 -6.96 3.71 -15.43
N ASN A 142 -6.58 4.81 -14.79
CA ASN A 142 -7.39 6.02 -14.76
C ASN A 142 -6.95 6.98 -15.88
N THR A 143 -7.93 7.52 -16.60
CA THR A 143 -7.76 8.51 -17.66
C THR A 143 -8.34 9.86 -17.22
N ALA A 144 -8.20 10.87 -18.07
CA ALA A 144 -8.81 12.18 -17.83
C ALA A 144 -10.35 12.12 -17.76
N ASP A 145 -10.96 11.18 -18.49
CA ASP A 145 -12.42 11.07 -18.63
C ASP A 145 -13.04 10.02 -17.70
N ALA A 146 -12.25 9.03 -17.26
CA ALA A 146 -12.74 7.92 -16.43
C ALA A 146 -11.73 7.50 -15.37
N GLY A 147 -12.21 7.28 -14.14
CA GLY A 147 -11.40 6.78 -13.03
C GLY A 147 -11.95 5.48 -12.45
N PRO A 148 -11.94 4.36 -13.19
CA PRO A 148 -12.53 3.10 -12.72
C PRO A 148 -11.77 2.48 -11.53
N VAL A 149 -10.49 2.84 -11.34
CA VAL A 149 -9.68 2.34 -10.23
C VAL A 149 -9.65 3.40 -9.13
N ALA A 150 -10.54 3.25 -8.16
CA ALA A 150 -10.67 4.11 -6.99
C ALA A 150 -11.08 3.29 -5.75
N PRO A 151 -10.80 3.77 -4.53
CA PRO A 151 -11.22 3.08 -3.31
C PRO A 151 -12.74 2.99 -3.23
N THR A 152 -13.23 1.82 -2.83
CA THR A 152 -14.63 1.59 -2.46
C THR A 152 -14.69 1.18 -0.99
N PRO A 153 -15.84 1.31 -0.31
CA PRO A 153 -16.06 0.64 0.96
C PRO A 153 -15.74 -0.85 0.84
N LEU A 154 -15.10 -1.42 1.87
CA LEU A 154 -14.83 -2.85 1.99
C LEU A 154 -16.10 -3.60 2.43
#